data_AF-A0A8J5E8G9-F1
#
_entry.id   AF-A0A8J5E8G9-F1
#
_cell.length_a   1.000
_cell.length_b   1.000
_cell.length_c   1.000
_cell.angle_alpha   90.00
_cell.angle_beta   90.00
_cell.angle_gamma   90.00
#
_symmetry.space_group_name_H-M   'P 1'
#
loop_
_entity.id
_entity.type
_entity.pdbx_description
1 polymer ?
#
loop_
_entity_poly.entity_id
_entity_poly.type
_entity_poly.pdbx_seq_one_letter_code
_entity_poly.pdbx_strand_id
1 'polypeptide(L)'
;MFHDPYKKNAHDIPGLVPDVSRGSMAASKLPKLVDPVFKPGALPVIPGIIPEKVEKEEKDASSKANGTTKTKLKTRKEADSVQYMTAGILQSQQIHTVFFNGMPKISDKALDNLLGLLPTISAWTRLKDVCGYKTDAGFVTFSSAMGVAVARRCLGELTVMDGEEEKKINVTCEENTMSKIDDVNDSLILSETGKSPANLIDSMQAIIDGSEVVEEEEEEEEEEELPLSQITFDVDPFYDVIEPDRTNLKNDIKNFRNSAVNAEKDALAKRGEFGKQRMARRTTAAEKALGPVNNTTSTSTSTTNRATDLRLSEKEREMYREYSRELHSIENRDNISDEDYAAAIMDKKEDEVEDLFIEAQKRWLGYENGRLRDLISQWKQVEPEELEKNRKIAISRLVDYDDDRERAKERHIYYYDHATWTRNRAEFRDGEIRREKEEAEEGEDAEAAAPAGPITISLKPKEDPKEAVDVLSKPVSVPDVGRLTDYVGEQVEEFLGAKEEDLIKFIVDHIVSGQSAQELIAELEGPLDEDGAILVKNVWGWLQ
;
A
#
# COMPACT_ATOMS: atom_id res chain seq x y z
N MET A 1 74.79 -19.83 3.12
CA MET A 1 73.41 -20.05 3.60
C MET A 1 72.60 -18.82 3.23
N PHE A 2 71.58 -19.06 2.39
CA PHE A 2 70.45 -18.23 1.92
C PHE A 2 70.63 -16.75 1.53
N HIS A 3 70.22 -16.50 0.28
CA HIS A 3 70.37 -15.30 -0.53
C HIS A 3 69.08 -14.46 -0.55
N ASP A 4 69.28 -13.15 -0.50
CA ASP A 4 68.33 -12.05 -0.71
C ASP A 4 68.02 -11.85 -2.22
N PRO A 5 66.74 -11.82 -2.67
CA PRO A 5 66.39 -11.84 -4.09
C PRO A 5 65.91 -10.50 -4.68
N TYR A 6 66.55 -9.37 -4.38
CA TYR A 6 66.36 -8.14 -5.17
C TYR A 6 67.67 -7.60 -5.73
N LYS A 7 68.08 -8.15 -6.89
CA LYS A 7 68.97 -7.50 -7.87
C LYS A 7 69.13 -8.38 -9.11
N LYS A 8 68.49 -8.02 -10.22
CA LYS A 8 69.07 -8.15 -11.56
C LYS A 8 68.63 -6.99 -12.46
N ASN A 9 69.66 -6.27 -12.90
CA ASN A 9 69.68 -5.27 -13.95
C ASN A 9 69.58 -5.94 -15.33
N ALA A 10 69.00 -5.23 -16.30
CA ALA A 10 69.51 -5.03 -17.67
C ALA A 10 68.47 -4.14 -18.39
N HIS A 11 68.76 -2.86 -18.66
CA HIS A 11 69.42 -2.41 -19.90
C HIS A 11 68.70 -2.91 -21.16
N ASP A 12 67.93 -2.02 -21.81
CA ASP A 12 68.37 -1.47 -23.10
C ASP A 12 67.60 -0.17 -23.49
N ILE A 13 68.41 0.74 -24.04
CA ILE A 13 68.23 2.11 -24.56
C ILE A 13 67.73 2.01 -26.04
N PRO A 14 67.32 3.05 -26.86
CA PRO A 14 67.32 4.53 -26.75
C PRO A 14 66.04 5.26 -27.22
N GLY A 15 65.97 6.59 -27.04
CA GLY A 15 65.17 7.43 -27.96
C GLY A 15 64.92 8.90 -27.56
N LEU A 16 65.92 9.75 -27.75
CA LEU A 16 65.89 11.22 -27.98
C LEU A 16 64.77 12.11 -27.37
N VAL A 17 65.22 13.02 -26.49
CA VAL A 17 64.69 14.37 -26.19
C VAL A 17 65.44 15.36 -27.12
N PRO A 18 64.85 16.44 -27.71
CA PRO A 18 64.52 17.71 -27.00
C PRO A 18 63.19 18.35 -27.44
N ASP A 19 62.34 18.81 -26.52
CA ASP A 19 62.38 20.14 -25.85
C ASP A 19 62.32 21.33 -26.81
N VAL A 20 61.13 21.93 -27.00
CA VAL A 20 60.93 23.36 -27.29
C VAL A 20 59.55 23.83 -26.81
N SER A 21 59.55 24.56 -25.68
CA SER A 21 58.98 25.91 -25.50
C SER A 21 57.79 26.37 -26.37
N ARG A 22 56.69 26.71 -25.66
CA ARG A 22 55.81 27.91 -25.76
C ARG A 22 55.58 28.55 -27.14
N GLY A 23 54.31 28.49 -27.58
CA GLY A 23 53.75 29.37 -28.60
C GLY A 23 52.27 29.65 -28.35
N SER A 24 51.98 30.83 -27.80
CA SER A 24 50.67 31.49 -27.84
C SER A 24 50.25 31.72 -29.30
N MET A 25 49.03 31.37 -29.70
CA MET A 25 48.34 31.98 -30.85
C MET A 25 46.82 31.91 -30.71
N ALA A 26 46.25 33.12 -30.63
CA ALA A 26 45.00 33.63 -31.18
C ALA A 26 43.91 32.64 -31.68
N ALA A 27 42.74 32.76 -31.06
CA ALA A 27 41.47 32.22 -31.51
C ALA A 27 41.01 32.87 -32.84
N SER A 28 40.95 32.05 -33.89
CA SER A 28 40.33 32.38 -35.17
C SER A 28 38.82 32.10 -35.14
N LYS A 29 38.03 33.12 -35.48
CA LYS A 29 36.60 33.06 -35.80
C LYS A 29 36.31 32.03 -36.91
N LEU A 30 35.36 31.13 -36.65
CA LEU A 30 34.60 30.41 -37.68
C LEU A 30 33.10 30.41 -37.30
N PRO A 31 32.21 30.26 -38.30
CA PRO A 31 30.97 31.04 -38.39
C PRO A 31 29.73 30.39 -37.76
N LYS A 32 28.76 31.25 -37.42
CA LYS A 32 27.41 30.91 -36.96
C LYS A 32 26.69 30.07 -38.02
N LEU A 33 26.35 28.83 -37.67
CA LEU A 33 25.39 28.02 -38.41
C LEU A 33 23.99 28.47 -37.95
N VAL A 34 23.18 28.91 -38.92
CA VAL A 34 21.81 29.39 -38.74
C VAL A 34 20.89 28.18 -38.82
N ASP A 35 20.14 27.90 -37.76
CA ASP A 35 19.08 26.89 -37.77
C ASP A 35 17.90 27.37 -38.64
N PRO A 36 17.37 26.55 -39.55
CA PRO A 36 16.21 26.91 -40.35
C PRO A 36 14.93 26.83 -39.51
N VAL A 37 14.30 27.99 -39.35
CA VAL A 37 12.93 28.20 -38.87
C VAL A 37 11.94 27.45 -39.77
N PHE A 38 11.34 26.37 -39.27
CA PHE A 38 10.17 25.75 -39.90
C PHE A 38 8.90 26.53 -39.53
N LYS A 39 8.30 27.17 -40.53
CA LYS A 39 6.96 27.77 -40.44
C LYS A 39 5.91 26.68 -40.67
N PRO A 40 4.88 26.53 -39.82
CA PRO A 40 3.76 25.64 -40.10
C PRO A 40 2.81 26.32 -41.10
N GLY A 41 2.73 25.77 -42.32
CA GLY A 41 1.85 26.25 -43.38
C GLY A 41 1.05 25.11 -43.99
N ALA A 42 -0.28 25.19 -43.82
CA ALA A 42 -1.33 24.76 -44.72
C ALA A 42 -1.21 23.37 -45.40
N LEU A 43 -2.03 22.43 -44.94
CA LEU A 43 -2.39 21.23 -45.69
C LEU A 43 -3.31 21.59 -46.88
N PRO A 44 -3.12 20.98 -48.06
CA PRO A 44 -3.95 21.24 -49.23
C PRO A 44 -5.29 20.48 -49.19
N VAL A 45 -6.33 21.23 -49.56
CA VAL A 45 -7.69 20.77 -49.87
C VAL A 45 -7.67 19.93 -51.15
N ILE A 46 -8.26 18.73 -51.12
CA ILE A 46 -8.56 17.93 -52.31
C ILE A 46 -10.08 17.97 -52.55
N PRO A 47 -10.56 18.32 -53.76
CA PRO A 47 -11.98 18.51 -54.04
C PRO A 47 -12.69 17.26 -54.57
N GLY A 48 -13.94 17.09 -54.13
CA GLY A 48 -15.11 16.73 -54.94
C GLY A 48 -15.19 15.35 -55.60
N ILE A 49 -16.07 14.47 -55.08
CA ILE A 49 -16.79 13.47 -55.88
C ILE A 49 -18.28 13.50 -55.50
N ILE A 50 -19.10 13.54 -56.56
CA ILE A 50 -20.55 13.71 -56.66
C ILE A 50 -21.29 12.42 -56.20
N PRO A 51 -22.51 12.51 -55.65
CA PRO A 51 -23.30 11.33 -55.24
C PRO A 51 -24.00 10.66 -56.43
N GLU A 52 -23.85 9.34 -56.56
CA GLU A 52 -24.61 8.52 -57.49
C GLU A 52 -25.85 7.93 -56.79
N LYS A 53 -27.02 8.30 -57.30
CA LYS A 53 -28.32 7.68 -57.03
C LYS A 53 -28.35 6.29 -57.67
N VAL A 54 -28.76 5.27 -56.93
CA VAL A 54 -29.38 4.07 -57.51
C VAL A 54 -30.61 3.69 -56.70
N GLU A 55 -31.61 3.33 -57.48
CA GLU A 55 -33.03 3.28 -57.19
C GLU A 55 -33.46 2.03 -56.41
N LYS A 56 -34.64 2.17 -55.81
CA LYS A 56 -35.47 1.10 -55.28
C LYS A 56 -35.94 0.19 -56.42
N GLU A 57 -35.86 -1.12 -56.23
CA GLU A 57 -36.83 -2.04 -56.80
C GLU A 57 -37.34 -3.00 -55.71
N GLU A 58 -38.59 -2.76 -55.31
CA GLU A 58 -39.49 -3.76 -54.73
C GLU A 58 -39.93 -4.71 -55.85
N LYS A 59 -39.82 -6.03 -55.64
CA LYS A 59 -40.76 -7.00 -56.24
C LYS A 59 -41.05 -8.14 -55.29
N ASP A 60 -42.29 -8.12 -54.82
CA ASP A 60 -43.04 -9.27 -54.33
C ASP A 60 -43.17 -10.35 -55.41
N ALA A 61 -42.99 -11.62 -55.02
CA ALA A 61 -43.77 -12.73 -55.58
C ALA A 61 -43.66 -13.99 -54.70
N SER A 62 -44.79 -14.31 -54.08
CA SER A 62 -45.16 -15.58 -53.47
C SER A 62 -45.25 -16.72 -54.52
N SER A 63 -44.79 -17.94 -54.19
CA SER A 63 -45.60 -19.17 -54.28
C SER A 63 -44.88 -20.47 -53.89
N LYS A 64 -45.46 -21.13 -52.88
CA LYS A 64 -45.69 -22.57 -52.62
C LYS A 64 -44.93 -23.68 -53.39
N ALA A 65 -44.33 -24.54 -52.54
CA ALA A 65 -44.63 -25.98 -52.35
C ALA A 65 -43.75 -27.09 -52.99
N ASN A 66 -43.34 -27.98 -52.07
CA ASN A 66 -43.09 -29.43 -52.15
C ASN A 66 -41.84 -29.96 -52.87
N GLY A 67 -40.96 -30.59 -52.09
CA GLY A 67 -39.85 -31.39 -52.58
C GLY A 67 -39.09 -32.11 -51.45
N THR A 68 -39.73 -33.11 -50.85
CA THR A 68 -39.16 -34.02 -49.85
C THR A 68 -37.96 -34.78 -50.43
N THR A 69 -36.74 -34.58 -49.91
CA THR A 69 -35.68 -35.60 -49.99
C THR A 69 -34.85 -35.59 -48.70
N LYS A 70 -34.93 -36.72 -47.99
CA LYS A 70 -34.06 -37.08 -46.87
C LYS A 70 -32.71 -37.53 -47.44
N THR A 71 -31.59 -36.92 -47.03
CA THR A 71 -30.30 -37.63 -47.02
C THR A 71 -29.26 -36.97 -46.10
N LYS A 72 -28.94 -37.71 -45.02
CA LYS A 72 -27.66 -37.77 -44.29
C LYS A 72 -27.00 -36.46 -43.81
N LEU A 73 -27.40 -36.07 -42.60
CA LEU A 73 -26.58 -35.36 -41.63
C LEU A 73 -25.32 -36.19 -41.32
N LYS A 74 -24.13 -35.68 -41.66
CA LYS A 74 -22.87 -36.06 -41.02
C LYS A 74 -22.68 -35.11 -39.84
N THR A 75 -22.68 -35.66 -38.64
CA THR A 75 -22.44 -34.97 -37.38
C THR A 75 -21.03 -34.39 -37.35
N ARG A 76 -20.93 -33.06 -37.48
CA ARG A 76 -19.74 -32.29 -37.10
C ARG A 76 -19.93 -31.92 -35.63
N LYS A 77 -19.20 -32.60 -34.74
CA LYS A 77 -19.03 -32.18 -33.35
C LYS A 77 -18.15 -30.94 -33.36
N GLU A 78 -18.77 -29.78 -33.24
CA GLU A 78 -18.18 -28.52 -32.81
C GLU A 78 -19.37 -27.57 -32.69
N ALA A 79 -20.07 -27.66 -31.56
CA ALA A 79 -21.11 -26.73 -31.18
C ALA A 79 -20.49 -25.81 -30.12
N ASP A 80 -20.18 -24.60 -30.56
CA ASP A 80 -20.51 -23.35 -29.89
C ASP A 80 -20.26 -23.30 -28.38
N SER A 81 -19.01 -22.98 -28.01
CA SER A 81 -18.75 -22.21 -26.80
C SER A 81 -19.20 -20.76 -27.05
N VAL A 82 -20.50 -20.51 -26.92
CA VAL A 82 -21.01 -19.15 -26.74
C VAL A 82 -20.50 -18.66 -25.39
N GLN A 83 -19.33 -18.02 -25.38
CA GLN A 83 -18.86 -17.22 -24.26
C GLN A 83 -19.82 -16.04 -24.11
N TYR A 84 -20.80 -16.20 -23.22
CA TYR A 84 -21.47 -15.06 -22.64
C TYR A 84 -20.40 -14.25 -21.91
N MET A 85 -20.01 -13.12 -22.49
CA MET A 85 -19.27 -12.07 -21.80
C MET A 85 -20.24 -11.41 -20.81
N THR A 86 -20.55 -12.11 -19.72
CA THR A 86 -20.94 -11.43 -18.47
C THR A 86 -19.77 -10.52 -18.09
N ALA A 87 -20.06 -9.30 -17.61
CA ALA A 87 -19.04 -8.39 -17.12
C ALA A 87 -18.14 -9.17 -16.13
N GLY A 88 -16.93 -9.50 -16.57
CA GLY A 88 -16.03 -10.34 -15.80
C GLY A 88 -15.72 -9.62 -14.50
N ILE A 89 -15.90 -10.33 -13.38
CA ILE A 89 -15.35 -9.92 -12.09
C ILE A 89 -13.87 -9.60 -12.33
N LEU A 90 -13.39 -8.43 -11.87
CA LEU A 90 -11.98 -8.08 -12.05
C LEU A 90 -11.10 -9.20 -11.50
N GLN A 91 -9.98 -9.49 -12.14
CA GLN A 91 -9.06 -10.56 -11.71
C GLN A 91 -8.61 -10.39 -10.25
N SER A 92 -8.53 -9.15 -9.75
CA SER A 92 -8.30 -8.86 -8.33
C SER A 92 -9.44 -9.36 -7.44
N GLN A 93 -10.70 -9.13 -7.81
CA GLN A 93 -11.88 -9.59 -7.06
C GLN A 93 -12.05 -11.12 -7.13
N GLN A 94 -11.63 -11.75 -8.22
CA GLN A 94 -11.63 -13.22 -8.36
C GLN A 94 -10.74 -13.91 -7.32
N ILE A 95 -9.60 -13.29 -6.97
CA ILE A 95 -8.66 -13.83 -5.98
C ILE A 95 -9.28 -13.89 -4.57
N HIS A 96 -10.32 -13.11 -4.31
CA HIS A 96 -10.89 -12.93 -2.98
C HIS A 96 -12.23 -13.65 -2.76
N THR A 97 -12.68 -14.46 -3.71
CA THR A 97 -14.00 -15.12 -3.63
C THR A 97 -13.86 -16.62 -3.41
N VAL A 98 -14.64 -17.15 -2.47
CA VAL A 98 -14.73 -18.58 -2.16
C VAL A 98 -16.15 -19.07 -2.40
N PHE A 99 -16.29 -20.19 -3.11
CA PHE A 99 -17.56 -20.90 -3.24
C PHE A 99 -17.59 -22.06 -2.26
N PHE A 100 -18.67 -22.14 -1.49
CA PHE A 100 -18.93 -23.25 -0.59
C PHE A 100 -20.23 -23.95 -0.97
N ASN A 101 -20.25 -25.27 -0.79
CA ASN A 101 -21.39 -26.12 -1.08
C ASN A 101 -21.58 -27.17 0.03
N GLY A 102 -22.84 -27.57 0.27
CA GLY A 102 -23.18 -28.54 1.30
C GLY A 102 -23.34 -27.95 2.70
N MET A 103 -23.76 -26.68 2.81
CA MET A 103 -24.04 -26.08 4.12
C MET A 103 -25.29 -26.69 4.79
N PRO A 104 -25.30 -26.76 6.13
CA PRO A 104 -26.49 -27.18 6.86
C PRO A 104 -27.63 -26.20 6.66
N LYS A 105 -28.85 -26.65 6.95
CA LYS A 105 -30.05 -25.79 7.06
C LYS A 105 -30.01 -24.95 8.34
N ILE A 106 -28.91 -24.23 8.55
CA ILE A 106 -28.77 -23.25 9.63
C ILE A 106 -29.41 -21.93 9.25
N SER A 107 -29.95 -21.26 10.28
CA SER A 107 -30.45 -19.89 10.16
C SER A 107 -29.35 -18.95 9.68
N ASP A 108 -29.72 -17.86 9.02
CA ASP A 108 -28.73 -16.88 8.54
C ASP A 108 -27.94 -16.28 9.71
N LYS A 109 -28.55 -16.09 10.89
CA LYS A 109 -27.84 -15.60 12.08
C LYS A 109 -26.72 -16.54 12.56
N ALA A 110 -26.99 -17.85 12.56
CA ALA A 110 -25.96 -18.83 12.90
C ALA A 110 -24.86 -18.88 11.83
N LEU A 111 -25.23 -18.66 10.57
CA LEU A 111 -24.27 -18.54 9.48
C LEU A 111 -23.42 -17.26 9.61
N ASP A 112 -24.03 -16.14 9.98
CA ASP A 112 -23.34 -14.87 10.26
C ASP A 112 -22.33 -15.05 11.40
N ASN A 113 -22.71 -15.73 12.48
CA ASN A 113 -21.81 -16.03 13.59
C ASN A 113 -20.66 -16.96 13.17
N LEU A 114 -20.96 -18.01 12.40
CA LEU A 114 -19.96 -18.95 11.90
C LEU A 114 -18.97 -18.26 10.97
N LEU A 115 -19.46 -17.46 10.03
CA LEU A 115 -18.62 -16.72 9.10
C LEU A 115 -17.89 -15.59 9.83
N GLY A 116 -18.48 -14.96 10.84
CA GLY A 116 -17.85 -13.92 11.67
C GLY A 116 -16.60 -14.37 12.42
N LEU A 117 -16.40 -15.67 12.61
CA LEU A 117 -15.14 -16.22 13.15
C LEU A 117 -13.98 -16.17 12.16
N LEU A 118 -14.25 -16.05 10.86
CA LEU A 118 -13.21 -15.93 9.84
C LEU A 118 -12.72 -14.49 9.75
N PRO A 119 -11.39 -14.27 9.66
CA PRO A 119 -10.86 -12.92 9.50
C PRO A 119 -11.26 -12.35 8.14
N THR A 120 -11.41 -11.03 8.08
CA THR A 120 -11.44 -10.27 6.80
C THR A 120 -12.59 -10.60 5.85
N ILE A 121 -13.76 -11.03 6.34
CA ILE A 121 -14.95 -11.14 5.48
C ILE A 121 -15.42 -9.76 5.07
N SER A 122 -15.59 -9.56 3.76
CA SER A 122 -16.18 -8.34 3.20
C SER A 122 -17.69 -8.50 3.00
N ALA A 123 -18.12 -9.61 2.40
CA ALA A 123 -19.53 -9.91 2.22
C ALA A 123 -19.75 -11.41 2.01
N TRP A 124 -20.96 -11.88 2.24
CA TRP A 124 -21.36 -13.22 1.86
C TRP A 124 -22.77 -13.21 1.28
N THR A 125 -23.07 -14.16 0.38
CA THR A 125 -24.38 -14.26 -0.26
C THR A 125 -24.78 -15.72 -0.41
N ARG A 126 -25.92 -16.09 0.20
CA ARG A 126 -26.55 -17.40 -0.02
C ARG A 126 -27.20 -17.43 -1.39
N LEU A 127 -26.97 -18.49 -2.15
CA LEU A 127 -27.71 -18.70 -3.38
C LEU A 127 -29.18 -19.01 -3.06
N LYS A 128 -30.05 -18.57 -3.97
CA LYS A 128 -31.48 -18.82 -3.92
C LYS A 128 -31.89 -19.56 -5.17
N ASP A 129 -32.69 -20.59 -5.01
CA ASP A 129 -33.28 -21.32 -6.13
C ASP A 129 -34.28 -20.42 -6.90
N VAL A 130 -34.75 -20.87 -8.05
CA VAL A 130 -35.73 -20.17 -8.91
C VAL A 130 -37.01 -19.82 -8.14
N CYS A 131 -37.34 -20.59 -7.11
CA CYS A 131 -38.49 -20.36 -6.23
C CYS A 131 -38.20 -19.39 -5.06
N GLY A 132 -36.97 -18.86 -4.95
CA GLY A 132 -36.55 -17.95 -3.86
C GLY A 132 -36.17 -18.66 -2.56
N TYR A 133 -36.19 -19.99 -2.52
CA TYR A 133 -35.72 -20.75 -1.36
C TYR A 133 -34.19 -20.74 -1.29
N LYS A 134 -33.66 -20.59 -0.08
CA LYS A 134 -32.23 -20.60 0.20
C LYS A 134 -31.65 -22.00 -0.10
N THR A 135 -30.58 -22.03 -0.86
CA THR A 135 -29.83 -23.27 -1.14
C THR A 135 -28.74 -23.49 -0.09
N ASP A 136 -28.14 -24.67 -0.13
CA ASP A 136 -26.96 -25.11 0.63
C ASP A 136 -25.63 -24.57 0.08
N ALA A 137 -25.67 -23.83 -1.02
CA ALA A 137 -24.52 -23.20 -1.65
C ALA A 137 -24.53 -21.66 -1.48
N GLY A 138 -23.34 -21.07 -1.51
CA GLY A 138 -23.15 -19.63 -1.44
C GLY A 138 -21.74 -19.18 -1.79
N PHE A 139 -21.57 -17.86 -1.81
CA PHE A 139 -20.29 -17.20 -2.04
C PHE A 139 -19.90 -16.38 -0.81
N VAL A 140 -18.62 -16.40 -0.45
CA VAL A 140 -18.02 -15.46 0.51
C VAL A 140 -16.94 -14.68 -0.22
N THR A 141 -16.94 -13.36 -0.05
CA THR A 141 -15.89 -12.46 -0.51
C THR A 141 -15.09 -11.96 0.69
N PHE A 142 -13.77 -12.05 0.59
CA PHE A 142 -12.82 -11.61 1.60
C PHE A 142 -12.15 -10.30 1.16
N SER A 143 -11.59 -9.53 2.10
CA SER A 143 -10.73 -8.39 1.76
C SER A 143 -9.27 -8.80 1.55
N SER A 144 -8.88 -10.00 2.00
CA SER A 144 -7.53 -10.54 1.89
C SER A 144 -7.49 -11.96 1.31
N ALA A 145 -6.43 -12.28 0.56
CA ALA A 145 -6.16 -13.64 0.11
C ALA A 145 -5.86 -14.59 1.29
N MET A 146 -5.39 -14.05 2.42
CA MET A 146 -5.18 -14.82 3.65
C MET A 146 -6.50 -15.34 4.22
N GLY A 147 -7.54 -14.49 4.25
CA GLY A 147 -8.87 -14.89 4.68
C GLY A 147 -9.44 -16.05 3.86
N VAL A 148 -9.16 -16.07 2.54
CA VAL A 148 -9.52 -17.19 1.66
C VAL A 148 -8.80 -18.49 2.05
N ALA A 149 -7.51 -18.41 2.39
CA ALA A 149 -6.73 -19.57 2.83
C ALA A 149 -7.28 -20.15 4.15
N VAL A 150 -7.55 -19.28 5.13
CA VAL A 150 -8.15 -19.67 6.42
C VAL A 150 -9.52 -20.29 6.22
N ALA A 151 -10.37 -19.67 5.39
CA ALA A 151 -11.70 -20.18 5.08
C ALA A 151 -11.64 -21.56 4.42
N ARG A 152 -10.75 -21.76 3.43
CA ARG A 152 -10.57 -23.06 2.78
C ARG A 152 -10.12 -24.14 3.76
N ARG A 153 -9.22 -23.81 4.69
CA ARG A 153 -8.71 -24.74 5.70
C ARG A 153 -9.78 -25.11 6.72
N CYS A 154 -10.43 -24.13 7.33
CA CYS A 154 -11.40 -24.34 8.42
C CYS A 154 -12.73 -24.87 7.90
N LEU A 155 -13.35 -24.20 6.91
CA LEU A 155 -14.63 -24.62 6.33
C LEU A 155 -14.50 -25.96 5.60
N GLY A 156 -13.34 -26.23 5.02
CA GLY A 156 -13.06 -27.48 4.33
C GLY A 156 -12.83 -28.68 5.26
N GLU A 157 -12.73 -28.51 6.57
CA GLU A 157 -12.61 -29.60 7.54
C GLU A 157 -13.87 -29.82 8.38
N LEU A 158 -14.82 -28.88 8.33
CA LEU A 158 -16.09 -28.95 9.02
C LEU A 158 -16.97 -30.11 8.51
N THR A 159 -17.52 -30.86 9.46
CA THR A 159 -18.44 -31.97 9.23
C THR A 159 -19.80 -31.65 9.82
N VAL A 160 -20.83 -31.82 9.01
CA VAL A 160 -22.18 -31.38 9.33
C VAL A 160 -23.13 -32.58 9.27
N MET A 161 -23.92 -32.74 10.32
CA MET A 161 -25.00 -33.73 10.35
C MET A 161 -26.24 -33.19 9.61
N ASP A 162 -26.57 -33.77 8.46
CA ASP A 162 -27.85 -33.50 7.76
C ASP A 162 -28.78 -34.71 7.93
N GLY A 163 -29.43 -34.79 9.09
CA GLY A 163 -30.20 -35.96 9.50
C GLY A 163 -29.30 -37.07 10.06
N GLU A 164 -29.25 -38.22 9.38
CA GLU A 164 -28.40 -39.37 9.76
C GLU A 164 -27.06 -39.42 8.99
N GLU A 165 -26.87 -38.53 8.00
CA GLU A 165 -25.67 -38.52 7.16
C GLU A 165 -24.71 -37.39 7.55
N GLU A 166 -23.43 -37.73 7.74
CA GLU A 166 -22.32 -36.79 7.86
C GLU A 166 -21.96 -36.26 6.47
N LYS A 167 -22.18 -34.96 6.25
CA LYS A 167 -21.79 -34.26 5.03
C LYS A 167 -20.64 -33.30 5.33
N LYS A 168 -19.61 -33.39 4.50
CA LYS A 168 -18.46 -32.49 4.53
C LYS A 168 -18.75 -31.27 3.65
N ILE A 169 -18.47 -30.08 4.16
CA ILE A 169 -18.62 -28.85 3.37
C ILE A 169 -17.54 -28.85 2.29
N ASN A 170 -17.96 -28.69 1.03
CA ASN A 170 -17.04 -28.62 -0.09
C ASN A 170 -16.73 -27.16 -0.41
N VAL A 171 -15.47 -26.79 -0.26
CA VAL A 171 -14.99 -25.42 -0.48
C VAL A 171 -14.11 -25.42 -1.71
N THR A 172 -14.53 -24.69 -2.73
CA THR A 172 -13.80 -24.57 -4.01
C THR A 172 -13.40 -23.13 -4.26
N CYS A 173 -12.17 -22.95 -4.70
CA CYS A 173 -11.60 -21.66 -5.09
C CYS A 173 -11.18 -21.72 -6.57
N GLU A 174 -11.00 -20.56 -7.19
CA GLU A 174 -10.44 -20.48 -8.55
C GLU A 174 -8.96 -20.91 -8.56
N GLU A 175 -8.48 -21.45 -9.68
CA GLU A 175 -7.10 -21.94 -9.87
C GLU A 175 -6.04 -20.85 -9.58
N ASN A 176 -6.30 -19.62 -10.02
CA ASN A 176 -5.44 -18.47 -9.73
C ASN A 176 -5.34 -18.20 -8.22
N THR A 177 -6.45 -18.29 -7.51
CA THR A 177 -6.50 -18.11 -6.05
C THR A 177 -5.73 -19.22 -5.36
N MET A 178 -5.89 -20.47 -5.80
CA MET A 178 -5.16 -21.61 -5.22
C MET A 178 -3.65 -21.42 -5.28
N SER A 179 -3.11 -20.98 -6.43
CA SER A 179 -1.67 -20.75 -6.59
C SER A 179 -1.08 -19.75 -5.59
N LYS A 180 -1.89 -18.83 -5.07
CA LYS A 180 -1.47 -17.80 -4.10
C LYS A 180 -1.61 -18.24 -2.65
N ILE A 181 -2.48 -19.20 -2.37
CA ILE A 181 -2.79 -19.65 -1.01
C ILE A 181 -2.09 -20.95 -0.63
N ASP A 182 -1.56 -21.70 -1.61
CA ASP A 182 -0.90 -22.99 -1.34
C ASP A 182 0.39 -22.86 -0.49
N ASP A 183 0.98 -21.66 -0.40
CA ASP A 183 2.13 -21.36 0.46
C ASP A 183 1.74 -21.01 1.91
N VAL A 184 0.45 -20.85 2.21
CA VAL A 184 -0.03 -20.48 3.55
C VAL A 184 0.00 -21.71 4.47
N ASN A 185 0.79 -21.63 5.53
CA ASN A 185 0.91 -22.69 6.54
C ASN A 185 0.15 -22.35 7.83
N ASP A 186 -0.05 -23.35 8.69
CA ASP A 186 -0.81 -23.19 9.95
C ASP A 186 -0.17 -22.16 10.89
N SER A 187 1.15 -21.92 10.82
CA SER A 187 1.81 -20.86 11.59
C SER A 187 1.45 -19.45 11.13
N LEU A 188 1.26 -19.25 9.81
CA LEU A 188 0.81 -17.97 9.28
C LEU A 188 -0.64 -17.68 9.67
N ILE A 189 -1.48 -18.73 9.67
CA ILE A 189 -2.87 -18.60 10.11
C ILE A 189 -2.90 -18.16 11.58
N LEU A 190 -2.13 -18.83 12.44
CA LEU A 190 -2.05 -18.49 13.86
C LEU A 190 -1.57 -17.04 14.10
N SER A 191 -0.57 -16.57 13.35
CA SER A 191 -0.10 -15.19 13.49
C SER A 191 -1.13 -14.15 13.09
N GLU A 192 -2.00 -14.46 12.14
CA GLU A 192 -3.00 -13.52 11.62
C GLU A 192 -4.30 -13.51 12.43
N THR A 193 -4.77 -14.69 12.88
CA THR A 193 -6.04 -14.83 13.59
C THR A 193 -5.90 -14.84 15.11
N GLY A 194 -4.68 -15.02 15.62
CA GLY A 194 -4.42 -15.30 17.04
C GLY A 194 -4.94 -16.66 17.52
N LYS A 195 -5.59 -17.44 16.65
CA LYS A 195 -6.20 -18.75 16.99
C LYS A 195 -5.67 -19.83 16.06
N SER A 196 -5.37 -21.00 16.62
CA SER A 196 -4.98 -22.14 15.80
C SER A 196 -6.15 -22.55 14.87
N PRO A 197 -5.87 -23.09 13.68
CA PRO A 197 -6.93 -23.62 12.81
C PRO A 197 -7.83 -24.63 13.52
N ALA A 198 -7.29 -25.45 14.42
CA ALA A 198 -8.06 -26.41 15.22
C ALA A 198 -9.06 -25.71 16.15
N ASN A 199 -8.62 -24.67 16.89
CA ASN A 199 -9.50 -23.92 17.79
C ASN A 199 -10.63 -23.21 17.02
N LEU A 200 -10.33 -22.71 15.80
CA LEU A 200 -11.33 -22.12 14.93
C LEU A 200 -12.35 -23.17 14.45
N ILE A 201 -11.88 -24.36 14.04
CA ILE A 201 -12.76 -25.47 13.63
C ILE A 201 -13.66 -25.88 14.80
N ASP A 202 -13.12 -26.04 16.00
CA ASP A 202 -13.88 -26.43 17.19
C ASP A 202 -14.94 -25.37 17.55
N SER A 203 -14.58 -24.08 17.49
CA SER A 203 -15.51 -22.97 17.71
C SER A 203 -16.63 -22.96 16.67
N MET A 204 -16.30 -23.19 15.40
CA MET A 204 -17.30 -23.29 14.33
C MET A 204 -18.20 -24.51 14.49
N GLN A 205 -17.63 -25.66 14.87
CA GLN A 205 -18.40 -26.88 15.10
C GLN A 205 -19.37 -26.72 16.27
N ALA A 206 -18.96 -26.04 17.36
CA ALA A 206 -19.84 -25.73 18.48
C ALA A 206 -21.05 -24.88 18.05
N ILE A 207 -20.86 -23.91 17.15
CA ILE A 207 -21.95 -23.09 16.58
C ILE A 207 -22.89 -23.95 15.74
N ILE A 208 -22.37 -24.88 14.94
CA ILE A 208 -23.18 -25.79 14.11
C ILE A 208 -24.01 -26.73 15.00
N ASP A 209 -23.40 -27.26 16.05
CA ASP A 209 -24.04 -28.18 16.98
C ASP A 209 -25.04 -27.46 17.92
N GLY A 210 -25.07 -26.13 17.88
CA GLY A 210 -25.96 -25.30 18.70
C GLY A 210 -25.54 -25.27 20.18
N SER A 211 -24.29 -25.61 20.49
CA SER A 211 -23.73 -25.43 21.82
C SER A 211 -23.38 -23.96 21.97
N GLU A 212 -24.09 -23.26 22.86
CA GLU A 212 -23.80 -21.88 23.22
C GLU A 212 -22.36 -21.81 23.72
N VAL A 213 -21.50 -21.11 22.97
CA VAL A 213 -20.09 -20.91 23.32
C VAL A 213 -20.10 -20.00 24.54
N VAL A 214 -19.87 -20.58 25.72
CA VAL A 214 -19.51 -19.82 26.90
C VAL A 214 -18.14 -19.22 26.59
N GLU A 215 -18.11 -17.91 26.39
CA GLU A 215 -16.86 -17.15 26.38
C GLU A 215 -16.26 -17.29 27.78
N GLU A 216 -15.42 -18.31 27.97
CA GLU A 216 -14.44 -18.29 29.05
C GLU A 216 -13.45 -17.20 28.66
N GLU A 217 -13.67 -16.00 29.20
CA GLU A 217 -12.64 -14.97 29.29
C GLU A 217 -11.43 -15.62 29.96
N GLU A 218 -10.44 -16.00 29.16
CA GLU A 218 -9.09 -16.26 29.66
C GLU A 218 -8.61 -14.94 30.25
N GLU A 219 -8.82 -14.76 31.55
CA GLU A 219 -8.03 -13.85 32.37
C GLU A 219 -6.57 -14.23 32.11
N GLU A 220 -5.88 -13.40 31.32
CA GLU A 220 -4.43 -13.39 31.28
C GLU A 220 -3.95 -13.19 32.72
N GLU A 221 -3.56 -14.29 33.37
CA GLU A 221 -2.77 -14.24 34.59
C GLU A 221 -1.51 -13.45 34.23
N GLU A 222 -1.49 -12.17 34.61
CA GLU A 222 -0.26 -11.41 34.77
C GLU A 222 0.69 -12.29 35.58
N GLU A 223 1.77 -12.76 34.94
CA GLU A 223 2.92 -13.31 35.65
C GLU A 223 3.42 -12.21 36.59
N GLU A 224 2.89 -12.17 37.81
CA GLU A 224 3.46 -11.43 38.92
C GLU A 224 4.89 -11.94 39.09
N GLU A 225 5.86 -11.17 38.61
CA GLU A 225 7.27 -11.36 38.92
C GLU A 225 7.40 -11.44 40.45
N LEU A 226 7.60 -12.67 40.93
CA LEU A 226 7.71 -12.97 42.34
C LEU A 226 8.75 -12.03 42.97
N PRO A 227 8.40 -11.27 44.02
CA PRO A 227 9.35 -10.38 44.64
C PRO A 227 10.54 -11.21 45.13
N LEU A 228 11.76 -10.82 44.74
CA LEU A 228 13.06 -11.44 45.09
C LEU A 228 13.31 -11.59 46.62
N SER A 229 12.36 -11.22 47.47
CA SER A 229 12.36 -11.44 48.91
C SER A 229 12.07 -12.89 49.33
N GLN A 230 11.68 -13.79 48.42
CA GLN A 230 11.33 -15.19 48.72
C GLN A 230 12.40 -16.25 48.36
N ILE A 231 13.65 -15.86 48.09
CA ILE A 231 14.75 -16.85 48.06
C ILE A 231 15.13 -17.18 49.51
N THR A 232 14.45 -18.15 50.11
CA THR A 232 14.84 -18.74 51.40
C THR A 232 16.03 -19.67 51.17
N PHE A 233 17.23 -19.22 51.54
CA PHE A 233 18.37 -20.11 51.69
C PHE A 233 18.14 -21.01 52.91
N ASP A 234 18.09 -22.32 52.73
CA ASP A 234 17.86 -23.32 53.80
C ASP A 234 18.97 -23.35 54.88
N VAL A 235 20.05 -22.60 54.69
CA VAL A 235 21.14 -22.46 55.67
C VAL A 235 21.49 -20.98 55.77
N ASP A 236 21.30 -20.37 56.96
CA ASP A 236 21.67 -18.97 57.17
C ASP A 236 23.21 -18.85 57.04
N PRO A 237 23.71 -18.16 56.00
CA PRO A 237 25.14 -18.11 55.69
C PRO A 237 25.95 -17.33 56.73
N PHE A 238 25.30 -16.75 57.75
CA PHE A 238 25.94 -15.98 58.81
C PHE A 238 25.95 -16.71 60.17
N TYR A 239 25.87 -18.04 60.19
CA TYR A 239 25.89 -18.82 61.44
C TYR A 239 27.18 -18.60 62.27
N ASP A 240 28.30 -18.24 61.63
CA ASP A 240 29.59 -17.98 62.27
C ASP A 240 29.77 -16.54 62.80
N VAL A 241 28.79 -15.65 62.64
CA VAL A 241 28.90 -14.22 63.00
C VAL A 241 28.22 -13.92 64.35
N ILE A 242 28.92 -13.23 65.25
CA ILE A 242 28.44 -12.82 66.58
C ILE A 242 27.17 -11.94 66.45
N GLU A 243 26.12 -12.28 67.19
CA GLU A 243 24.74 -11.77 67.04
C GLU A 243 24.55 -10.25 66.81
N PRO A 244 25.22 -9.32 67.53
CA PRO A 244 25.08 -7.89 67.28
C PRO A 244 25.57 -7.41 65.89
N ASP A 245 26.55 -8.08 65.28
CA ASP A 245 27.09 -7.66 63.98
C ASP A 245 26.27 -8.23 62.81
N ARG A 246 25.57 -9.34 63.03
CA ARG A 246 24.71 -10.00 62.03
C ARG A 246 23.49 -9.16 61.67
N THR A 247 22.92 -8.42 62.62
CA THR A 247 21.76 -7.55 62.37
C THR A 247 22.16 -6.30 61.58
N ASN A 248 23.30 -5.70 61.91
CA ASN A 248 23.86 -4.56 61.18
C ASN A 248 24.18 -4.94 59.73
N LEU A 249 24.83 -6.09 59.52
CA LEU A 249 25.14 -6.57 58.18
C LEU A 249 23.89 -6.90 57.35
N LYS A 250 22.85 -7.50 57.95
CA LYS A 250 21.57 -7.73 57.27
C LYS A 250 20.90 -6.42 56.86
N ASN A 251 20.96 -5.39 57.70
CA ASN A 251 20.41 -4.07 57.40
C ASN A 251 21.21 -3.36 56.31
N ASP A 252 22.54 -3.44 56.32
CA ASP A 252 23.40 -2.84 55.29
C ASP A 252 23.21 -3.51 53.93
N ILE A 253 23.07 -4.84 53.89
CA ILE A 253 22.76 -5.57 52.66
C ILE A 253 21.38 -5.16 52.12
N LYS A 254 20.39 -5.00 53.01
CA LYS A 254 19.05 -4.54 52.62
C LYS A 254 19.09 -3.11 52.06
N ASN A 255 19.82 -2.22 52.71
CA ASN A 255 19.98 -0.84 52.26
C ASN A 255 20.74 -0.75 50.93
N PHE A 256 21.78 -1.56 50.74
CA PHE A 256 22.53 -1.64 49.49
C PHE A 256 21.66 -2.13 48.33
N ARG A 257 20.87 -3.20 48.56
CA ARG A 257 19.93 -3.72 47.55
C ARG A 257 18.87 -2.69 47.17
N ASN A 258 18.27 -2.04 48.17
CA ASN A 258 17.29 -0.98 47.91
C ASN A 258 17.91 0.20 47.16
N SER A 259 19.15 0.58 47.50
CA SER A 259 19.87 1.65 46.80
C SER A 259 20.22 1.26 45.36
N ALA A 260 20.57 0.00 45.10
CA ALA A 260 20.88 -0.49 43.76
C ALA A 260 19.63 -0.52 42.87
N VAL A 261 18.50 -1.05 43.39
CA VAL A 261 17.21 -1.07 42.68
C VAL A 261 16.73 0.35 42.38
N ASN A 262 16.84 1.26 43.34
CA ASN A 262 16.46 2.66 43.11
C ASN A 262 17.37 3.35 42.08
N ALA A 263 18.67 3.09 42.09
CA ALA A 263 19.59 3.63 41.10
C ALA A 263 19.30 3.11 39.69
N GLU A 264 18.93 1.83 39.56
CA GLU A 264 18.53 1.21 38.29
C GLU A 264 17.20 1.79 37.78
N LYS A 265 16.22 1.97 38.67
CA LYS A 265 14.94 2.62 38.35
C LYS A 265 15.13 4.06 37.86
N ASP A 266 16.00 4.83 38.51
CA ASP A 266 16.33 6.20 38.10
C ASP A 266 17.08 6.24 36.76
N ALA A 267 17.95 5.26 36.49
CA ALA A 267 18.63 5.13 35.21
C ALA A 267 17.64 4.80 34.08
N LEU A 268 16.69 3.90 34.32
CA LEU A 268 15.65 3.52 33.38
C LEU A 268 14.71 4.69 33.08
N ALA A 269 14.32 5.45 34.11
CA ALA A 269 13.49 6.64 33.96
C ALA A 269 14.17 7.71 33.08
N LYS A 270 15.45 7.99 33.31
CA LYS A 270 16.23 8.94 32.49
C LYS A 270 16.38 8.47 31.04
N ARG A 271 16.55 7.16 30.80
CA ARG A 271 16.60 6.58 29.45
C ARG A 271 15.26 6.74 28.72
N GLY A 272 14.15 6.53 29.43
CA GLY A 272 12.80 6.73 28.90
C GLY A 272 12.49 8.19 28.55
N GLU A 273 12.92 9.15 29.38
CA GLU A 273 12.75 10.58 29.10
C GLU A 273 13.53 11.03 27.86
N PHE A 274 14.77 10.55 27.68
CA PHE A 274 15.56 10.85 26.49
C PHE A 274 14.92 10.29 25.22
N GLY A 275 14.38 9.06 25.29
CA GLY A 275 13.63 8.45 24.18
C GLY A 275 12.36 9.24 23.82
N LYS A 276 11.59 9.69 24.81
CA LYS A 276 10.40 10.55 24.59
C LYS A 276 10.78 11.88 23.95
N GLN A 277 11.88 12.50 24.38
CA GLN A 277 12.35 13.75 23.80
C GLN A 277 12.85 13.59 22.35
N ARG A 278 13.47 12.45 22.01
CA ARG A 278 13.86 12.09 20.63
C ARG A 278 12.63 11.89 19.75
N MET A 279 11.63 11.13 20.21
CA MET A 279 10.37 10.94 19.48
C MET A 279 9.62 12.27 19.25
N ALA A 280 9.58 13.16 20.24
CA ALA A 280 8.96 14.47 20.08
C ALA A 280 9.70 15.37 19.07
N ARG A 281 11.03 15.27 18.98
CA ARG A 281 11.80 15.97 17.92
C ARG A 281 11.53 15.37 16.54
N ARG A 282 11.40 14.05 16.43
CA ARG A 282 11.03 13.36 15.19
C ARG A 282 9.65 13.76 14.69
N THR A 283 8.64 13.72 15.55
CA THR A 283 7.27 14.06 15.17
C THR A 283 7.16 15.52 14.73
N THR A 284 7.78 16.46 15.46
CA THR A 284 7.76 17.88 15.09
C THR A 284 8.54 18.20 13.81
N ALA A 285 9.64 17.50 13.54
CA ALA A 285 10.39 17.65 12.29
C ALA A 285 9.62 17.08 11.08
N ALA A 286 8.99 15.92 11.25
CA ALA A 286 8.14 15.30 10.24
C ALA A 286 6.90 16.15 9.94
N GLU A 287 6.22 16.67 10.97
CA GLU A 287 5.06 17.56 10.84
C GLU A 287 5.43 18.86 10.11
N LYS A 288 6.59 19.44 10.42
CA LYS A 288 7.10 20.62 9.70
C LYS A 288 7.48 20.33 8.25
N ALA A 289 7.85 19.09 7.92
CA ALA A 289 8.17 18.65 6.56
C ALA A 289 6.92 18.32 5.73
N LEU A 290 5.85 17.84 6.37
CA LEU A 290 4.58 17.45 5.74
C LEU A 290 3.52 18.57 5.76
N GLY A 291 3.74 19.62 6.55
CA GLY A 291 2.82 20.74 6.66
C GLY A 291 2.56 21.45 5.32
N PRO A 292 1.36 22.03 5.14
CA PRO A 292 0.96 22.66 3.88
C PRO A 292 1.90 23.81 3.53
N VAL A 293 2.48 23.74 2.32
CA VAL A 293 3.27 24.82 1.74
C VAL A 293 2.34 25.98 1.42
N ASN A 294 2.16 26.88 2.40
CA ASN A 294 1.46 28.13 2.17
C ASN A 294 2.24 28.95 1.14
N ASN A 295 1.61 29.14 -0.02
CA ASN A 295 2.09 29.93 -1.15
C ASN A 295 2.40 31.36 -0.71
N THR A 296 3.65 31.60 -0.29
CA THR A 296 4.20 32.94 -0.12
C THR A 296 5.14 33.19 -1.29
N THR A 297 4.64 34.04 -2.18
CA THR A 297 5.30 34.66 -3.32
C THR A 297 6.79 34.91 -3.04
N SER A 298 7.64 34.03 -3.56
CA SER A 298 9.08 34.24 -3.61
C SER A 298 9.50 34.33 -5.07
N THR A 299 10.05 35.49 -5.38
CA THR A 299 10.41 36.01 -6.68
C THR A 299 11.46 35.11 -7.34
N SER A 300 11.10 34.53 -8.48
CA SER A 300 12.01 33.77 -9.34
C SER A 300 13.10 34.68 -9.91
N THR A 301 14.35 34.46 -9.54
CA THR A 301 15.49 34.88 -10.35
C THR A 301 15.95 33.70 -11.18
N SER A 302 15.80 33.85 -12.51
CA SER A 302 16.27 32.88 -13.48
C SER A 302 17.79 32.86 -13.48
N THR A 303 18.41 31.69 -13.36
CA THR A 303 19.72 31.46 -13.97
C THR A 303 19.73 30.10 -14.63
N THR A 304 19.77 30.14 -15.95
CA THR A 304 20.27 29.08 -16.81
C THR A 304 21.68 28.71 -16.37
N ASN A 305 21.96 27.43 -16.11
CA ASN A 305 23.11 26.73 -16.70
C ASN A 305 23.10 25.24 -16.32
N ARG A 306 22.88 24.46 -17.36
CA ARG A 306 23.12 23.03 -17.47
C ARG A 306 24.63 22.84 -17.66
N ALA A 307 25.31 22.33 -16.64
CA ALA A 307 26.51 21.48 -16.69
C ALA A 307 27.33 21.65 -15.41
N THR A 308 27.75 20.51 -14.84
CA THR A 308 28.65 20.33 -13.69
C THR A 308 28.11 20.81 -12.34
N ASP A 309 27.35 19.97 -11.65
CA ASP A 309 27.16 20.14 -10.20
C ASP A 309 27.06 18.80 -9.47
N LEU A 310 28.20 18.10 -9.44
CA LEU A 310 28.56 17.22 -8.33
C LEU A 310 29.27 18.03 -7.22
N ARG A 311 28.97 19.33 -7.10
CA ARG A 311 29.35 20.06 -5.89
C ARG A 311 28.24 19.82 -4.90
N LEU A 312 28.55 19.04 -3.88
CA LEU A 312 27.83 19.06 -2.61
C LEU A 312 27.45 20.51 -2.31
N SER A 313 26.16 20.73 -2.10
CA SER A 313 25.56 21.99 -1.70
C SER A 313 26.42 22.63 -0.59
N GLU A 314 26.54 23.96 -0.56
CA GLU A 314 27.26 24.64 0.53
C GLU A 314 26.77 24.17 1.90
N LYS A 315 25.48 23.79 1.98
CA LYS A 315 24.83 23.19 3.15
C LYS A 315 25.33 21.77 3.48
N GLU A 316 25.54 20.93 2.47
CA GLU A 316 26.14 19.59 2.65
C GLU A 316 27.62 19.68 3.04
N ARG A 317 28.37 20.66 2.51
CA ARG A 317 29.76 20.89 2.94
C ARG A 317 29.86 21.41 4.36
N GLU A 318 28.93 22.25 4.79
CA GLU A 318 28.86 22.73 6.17
C GLU A 318 28.49 21.58 7.12
N MET A 319 27.55 20.71 6.73
CA MET A 319 27.23 19.44 7.40
C MET A 319 28.48 18.55 7.58
N TYR A 320 29.26 18.33 6.52
CA TYR A 320 30.50 17.52 6.62
C TYR A 320 31.58 18.18 7.51
N ARG A 321 31.62 19.52 7.57
CA ARG A 321 32.54 20.26 8.45
C ARG A 321 32.10 20.22 9.90
N GLU A 322 30.80 20.29 10.18
CA GLU A 322 30.24 20.05 11.52
C GLU A 322 30.45 18.61 11.96
N TYR A 323 30.20 17.65 11.07
CA TYR A 323 30.45 16.22 11.33
C TYR A 323 31.92 15.94 11.70
N SER A 324 32.88 16.53 10.97
CA SER A 324 34.30 16.41 11.30
C SER A 324 34.68 17.11 12.61
N ARG A 325 34.05 18.25 12.94
CA ARG A 325 34.26 18.94 14.23
C ARG A 325 33.68 18.14 15.40
N GLU A 326 32.54 17.49 15.20
CA GLU A 326 31.85 16.69 16.21
C GLU A 326 32.57 15.36 16.49
N LEU A 327 33.09 14.69 15.45
CA LEU A 327 33.91 13.49 15.60
C LEU A 327 35.19 13.75 16.41
N HIS A 328 35.84 14.90 16.19
CA HIS A 328 37.00 15.32 16.99
C HIS A 328 36.63 15.81 18.41
N SER A 329 35.36 16.15 18.67
CA SER A 329 34.84 16.48 19.99
C SER A 329 34.60 15.21 20.84
N ILE A 330 34.21 14.13 20.17
CA ILE A 330 33.91 12.82 20.77
C ILE A 330 35.19 12.06 21.17
N GLU A 331 36.33 12.26 20.48
CA GLU A 331 37.65 11.69 20.84
C GLU A 331 38.25 12.24 22.15
N ASN A 332 37.72 13.33 22.72
CA ASN A 332 38.26 13.98 23.94
C ASN A 332 37.48 13.64 25.23
N ARG A 333 36.63 12.61 25.23
CA ARG A 333 35.88 12.19 26.43
C ARG A 333 36.44 10.89 27.01
N ASP A 334 37.58 11.00 27.68
CA ASP A 334 38.28 9.93 28.43
C ASP A 334 37.45 9.30 29.60
N ASN A 335 36.15 9.58 29.70
CA ASN A 335 35.28 9.18 30.82
C ASN A 335 33.98 8.47 30.39
N ILE A 336 33.83 8.08 29.12
CA ILE A 336 32.65 7.34 28.64
C ILE A 336 33.05 5.87 28.46
N SER A 337 32.22 4.95 28.97
CA SER A 337 32.39 3.52 28.77
C SER A 337 32.32 3.17 27.28
N ASP A 338 33.19 2.29 26.80
CA ASP A 338 33.27 1.90 25.37
C ASP A 338 31.91 1.45 24.80
N GLU A 339 31.04 0.89 25.65
CA GLU A 339 29.67 0.47 25.34
C GLU A 339 28.73 1.65 25.03
N ASP A 340 28.75 2.69 25.87
CA ASP A 340 27.92 3.89 25.70
C ASP A 340 28.38 4.73 24.51
N TYR A 341 29.68 4.68 24.20
CA TYR A 341 30.27 5.30 23.03
C TYR A 341 29.79 4.63 21.72
N ALA A 342 29.79 3.30 21.68
CA ALA A 342 29.28 2.55 20.55
C ALA A 342 27.79 2.81 20.32
N ALA A 343 26.99 2.86 21.39
CA ALA A 343 25.57 3.21 21.32
C ALA A 343 25.34 4.61 20.74
N ALA A 344 26.11 5.61 21.17
CA ALA A 344 26.01 6.97 20.65
C ALA A 344 26.38 7.09 19.15
N ILE A 345 27.34 6.28 18.68
CA ILE A 345 27.69 6.22 17.25
C ILE A 345 26.56 5.58 16.44
N MET A 346 25.96 4.51 16.95
CA MET A 346 24.83 3.85 16.27
C MET A 346 23.62 4.77 16.21
N ASP A 347 23.30 5.44 17.31
CA ASP A 347 22.22 6.43 17.40
C ASP A 347 22.36 7.54 16.35
N LYS A 348 23.59 8.06 16.21
CA LYS A 348 23.89 9.09 15.20
C LYS A 348 23.78 8.57 13.76
N LYS A 349 24.20 7.33 13.50
CA LYS A 349 24.04 6.70 12.19
C LYS A 349 22.57 6.48 11.83
N GLU A 350 21.73 6.14 12.81
CA GLU A 350 20.30 6.03 12.61
C GLU A 350 19.68 7.38 12.22
N ASP A 351 20.07 8.46 12.91
CA ASP A 351 19.62 9.82 12.59
C ASP A 351 20.04 10.23 11.17
N GLU A 352 21.28 9.91 10.76
CA GLU A 352 21.77 10.18 9.39
C GLU A 352 20.99 9.40 8.31
N VAL A 353 20.67 8.12 8.56
CA VAL A 353 19.87 7.31 7.62
C VAL A 353 18.44 7.85 7.50
N GLU A 354 17.87 8.33 8.61
CA GLU A 354 16.53 8.92 8.61
C GLU A 354 16.50 10.27 7.88
N ASP A 355 17.49 11.13 8.08
CA ASP A 355 17.61 12.39 7.35
C ASP A 355 17.70 12.14 5.83
N LEU A 356 18.51 11.16 5.41
CA LEU A 356 18.59 10.74 4.01
C LEU A 356 17.25 10.21 3.47
N PHE A 357 16.51 9.45 4.29
CA PHE A 357 15.19 8.96 3.93
C PHE A 357 14.18 10.11 3.75
N ILE A 358 14.16 11.08 4.66
CA ILE A 358 13.29 12.26 4.58
C ILE A 358 13.63 13.10 3.34
N GLU A 359 14.91 13.29 3.02
CA GLU A 359 15.33 14.01 1.81
C GLU A 359 14.94 13.26 0.53
N ALA A 360 15.10 11.93 0.50
CA ALA A 360 14.65 11.10 -0.61
C ALA A 360 13.13 11.20 -0.81
N GLN A 361 12.35 11.14 0.28
CA GLN A 361 10.90 11.29 0.24
C GLN A 361 10.48 12.67 -0.29
N LYS A 362 11.12 13.75 0.17
CA LYS A 362 10.87 15.11 -0.35
C LYS A 362 11.16 15.22 -1.83
N ARG A 363 12.27 14.63 -2.29
CA ARG A 363 12.66 14.65 -3.70
C ARG A 363 11.67 13.86 -4.56
N TRP A 364 11.26 12.68 -4.11
CA TRP A 364 10.24 11.87 -4.77
C TRP A 364 8.90 12.60 -4.85
N LEU A 365 8.40 13.17 -3.75
CA LEU A 365 7.18 13.98 -3.74
C LEU A 365 7.30 15.20 -4.66
N GLY A 366 8.47 15.81 -4.76
CA GLY A 366 8.75 16.89 -5.70
C GLY A 366 8.60 16.45 -7.16
N TYR A 367 9.14 15.28 -7.51
CA TYR A 367 9.00 14.71 -8.85
C TYR A 367 7.55 14.31 -9.15
N GLU A 368 6.86 13.65 -8.22
CA GLU A 368 5.49 13.21 -8.45
C GLU A 368 4.53 14.41 -8.56
N ASN A 369 4.70 15.43 -7.72
CA ASN A 369 3.96 16.69 -7.87
C ASN A 369 4.27 17.40 -9.19
N GLY A 370 5.51 17.33 -9.68
CA GLY A 370 5.88 17.84 -11.00
C GLY A 370 5.15 17.09 -12.11
N ARG A 371 5.20 15.75 -12.08
CA ARG A 371 4.50 14.87 -13.03
C ARG A 371 3.00 15.11 -13.02
N LEU A 372 2.38 15.22 -11.85
CA LEU A 372 0.95 15.52 -11.71
C LEU A 372 0.60 16.90 -12.28
N ARG A 373 1.42 17.93 -12.04
CA ARG A 373 1.22 19.26 -12.64
C ARG A 373 1.32 19.22 -14.16
N ASP A 374 2.29 18.50 -14.70
CA ASP A 374 2.46 18.36 -16.15
C ASP A 374 1.29 17.60 -16.76
N LEU A 375 0.85 16.52 -16.11
CA LEU A 375 -0.36 15.78 -16.50
C LEU A 375 -1.57 16.72 -16.48
N ILE A 376 -1.85 17.37 -15.36
CA ILE A 376 -2.97 18.31 -15.21
C ILE A 376 -2.91 19.44 -16.26
N SER A 377 -1.71 19.93 -16.61
CA SER A 377 -1.55 20.93 -17.67
C SER A 377 -1.94 20.37 -19.04
N GLN A 378 -1.55 19.13 -19.34
CA GLN A 378 -1.98 18.45 -20.57
C GLN A 378 -3.49 18.22 -20.61
N TRP A 379 -4.10 17.78 -19.50
CA TRP A 379 -5.55 17.61 -19.40
C TRP A 379 -6.31 18.94 -19.52
N LYS A 380 -5.80 20.02 -18.95
CA LYS A 380 -6.40 21.37 -19.05
C LYS A 380 -6.32 21.98 -20.45
N GLN A 381 -5.36 21.56 -21.27
CA GLN A 381 -5.26 22.01 -22.66
C GLN A 381 -6.27 21.32 -23.58
N VAL A 382 -6.80 20.16 -23.19
CA VAL A 382 -7.83 19.46 -23.95
C VAL A 382 -9.19 19.89 -23.43
N GLU A 383 -9.94 20.64 -24.25
CA GLU A 383 -11.33 20.99 -23.97
C GLU A 383 -12.15 19.70 -23.73
N PRO A 384 -12.92 19.61 -22.63
CA PRO A 384 -13.67 18.40 -22.31
C PRO A 384 -14.67 18.02 -23.42
N GLU A 385 -15.23 19.02 -24.11
CA GLU A 385 -16.09 18.80 -25.28
C GLU A 385 -15.33 18.17 -26.45
N GLU A 386 -14.06 18.54 -26.64
CA GLU A 386 -13.23 17.99 -27.72
C GLU A 386 -12.81 16.56 -27.41
N LEU A 387 -12.50 16.24 -26.14
CA LEU A 387 -12.25 14.88 -25.69
C LEU A 387 -13.49 13.99 -25.87
N GLU A 388 -14.67 14.48 -25.49
CA GLU A 388 -15.91 13.73 -25.61
C GLU A 388 -16.31 13.53 -27.08
N LYS A 389 -16.10 14.54 -27.92
CA LYS A 389 -16.28 14.45 -29.38
C LYS A 389 -15.31 13.44 -30.00
N ASN A 390 -14.03 13.48 -29.62
CA ASN A 390 -13.02 12.53 -30.10
C ASN A 390 -13.36 11.10 -29.65
N ARG A 391 -13.83 10.92 -28.42
CA ARG A 391 -14.32 9.63 -27.91
C ARG A 391 -15.54 9.14 -28.69
N LYS A 392 -16.54 9.99 -28.95
CA LYS A 392 -17.72 9.65 -29.76
C LYS A 392 -17.34 9.28 -31.19
N ILE A 393 -16.41 10.02 -31.80
CA ILE A 393 -15.89 9.71 -33.15
C ILE A 393 -15.15 8.37 -33.15
N ALA A 394 -14.31 8.11 -32.15
CA ALA A 394 -13.59 6.84 -32.03
C ALA A 394 -14.55 5.67 -31.86
N ILE A 395 -15.53 5.79 -30.97
CA ILE A 395 -16.57 4.77 -30.74
C ILE A 395 -17.39 4.55 -32.01
N SER A 396 -17.85 5.61 -32.68
CA SER A 396 -18.60 5.49 -33.94
C SER A 396 -17.78 4.79 -35.02
N ARG A 397 -16.48 5.10 -35.15
CA ARG A 397 -15.58 4.40 -36.08
C ARG A 397 -15.41 2.91 -35.75
N LEU A 398 -15.40 2.55 -34.47
CA LEU A 398 -15.30 1.16 -34.00
C LEU A 398 -16.61 0.40 -34.21
N VAL A 399 -17.76 1.04 -33.97
CA VAL A 399 -19.08 0.45 -34.18
C VAL A 399 -19.33 0.17 -35.67
N ASP A 400 -18.94 1.10 -36.54
CA ASP A 400 -19.07 0.96 -37.99
C ASP A 400 -17.91 0.16 -38.63
N TYR A 401 -17.02 -0.43 -37.83
CA TYR A 401 -15.87 -1.18 -38.33
C TYR A 401 -16.31 -2.55 -38.83
N ASP A 402 -16.16 -2.77 -40.12
CA ASP A 402 -16.50 -4.02 -40.81
C ASP A 402 -15.23 -4.56 -41.48
N ASP A 403 -14.75 -5.70 -40.98
CA ASP A 403 -13.50 -6.34 -41.41
C ASP A 403 -13.50 -6.69 -42.90
N ASP A 404 -14.64 -7.12 -43.46
CA ASP A 404 -14.72 -7.50 -44.87
C ASP A 404 -14.66 -6.26 -45.77
N ARG A 405 -15.30 -5.17 -45.32
CA ARG A 405 -15.27 -3.88 -46.02
C ARG A 405 -13.89 -3.22 -45.93
N GLU A 406 -13.19 -3.33 -44.81
CA GLU A 406 -11.83 -2.80 -44.65
C GLU A 406 -10.79 -3.66 -45.38
N ARG A 407 -11.00 -4.98 -45.45
CA ARG A 407 -10.21 -5.88 -46.29
C ARG A 407 -10.32 -5.51 -47.77
N ALA A 408 -11.53 -5.27 -48.26
CA ALA A 408 -11.75 -4.89 -49.67
C ALA A 408 -11.14 -3.52 -50.03
N LYS A 409 -10.99 -2.62 -49.04
CA LYS A 409 -10.37 -1.31 -49.25
C LYS A 409 -8.84 -1.35 -49.22
N GLU A 410 -8.24 -2.41 -48.67
CA GLU A 410 -6.79 -2.60 -48.55
C GLU A 410 -6.03 -1.40 -47.94
N ARG A 411 -6.68 -0.56 -47.11
CA ARG A 411 -6.05 0.64 -46.54
C ARG A 411 -5.06 0.32 -45.43
N HIS A 412 -5.33 -0.73 -44.66
CA HIS A 412 -4.52 -1.12 -43.53
C HIS A 412 -3.50 -2.19 -43.94
N ILE A 413 -2.24 -2.03 -43.51
CA ILE A 413 -1.13 -2.94 -43.85
C ILE A 413 -1.39 -4.39 -43.48
N TYR A 414 -2.19 -4.62 -42.43
CA TYR A 414 -2.68 -5.95 -42.08
C TYR A 414 -3.39 -6.67 -43.23
N TYR A 415 -4.19 -5.96 -44.03
CA TYR A 415 -5.06 -6.55 -45.05
C TYR A 415 -4.37 -6.72 -46.41
N TYR A 416 -3.45 -5.81 -46.80
CA TYR A 416 -2.75 -5.92 -48.09
C TYR A 416 -1.40 -6.64 -47.99
N ASP A 417 -0.70 -6.53 -46.85
CA ASP A 417 0.60 -7.17 -46.63
C ASP A 417 0.75 -7.58 -45.15
N HIS A 418 0.08 -8.68 -44.83
CA HIS A 418 0.09 -9.24 -43.48
C HIS A 418 1.49 -9.63 -43.00
N ALA A 419 2.41 -10.00 -43.91
CA ALA A 419 3.78 -10.37 -43.55
C ALA A 419 4.56 -9.15 -43.04
N THR A 420 4.44 -8.02 -43.72
CA THR A 420 5.07 -6.76 -43.28
C THR A 420 4.40 -6.22 -42.02
N TRP A 421 3.07 -6.30 -41.89
CA TRP A 421 2.39 -5.95 -40.64
C TRP A 421 2.91 -6.78 -39.45
N THR A 422 3.05 -8.10 -39.63
CA THR A 422 3.53 -9.02 -38.58
C THR A 422 4.95 -8.67 -38.15
N ARG A 423 5.85 -8.38 -39.10
CA ARG A 423 7.22 -7.93 -38.81
C ARG A 423 7.23 -6.62 -38.02
N ASN A 424 6.49 -5.60 -38.49
CA ASN A 424 6.42 -4.31 -37.79
C ASN A 424 5.83 -4.44 -36.39
N ARG A 425 4.85 -5.34 -36.21
CA ARG A 425 4.24 -5.59 -34.90
C ARG A 425 5.20 -6.32 -33.96
N ALA A 426 5.99 -7.27 -34.47
CA ALA A 426 7.03 -7.93 -33.69
C ALA A 426 8.10 -6.93 -33.25
N GLU A 427 8.62 -6.10 -34.15
CA GLU A 427 9.59 -5.05 -33.82
C GLU A 427 9.07 -4.05 -32.78
N PHE A 428 7.79 -3.68 -32.87
CA PHE A 428 7.16 -2.80 -31.87
C PHE A 428 7.08 -3.46 -30.50
N ARG A 429 6.66 -4.73 -30.43
CA ARG A 429 6.59 -5.49 -29.16
C ARG A 429 7.97 -5.69 -28.56
N ASP A 430 8.96 -6.02 -29.37
CA ASP A 430 10.35 -6.14 -28.92
C ASP A 430 10.88 -4.80 -28.38
N GLY A 431 10.48 -3.69 -29.00
CA GLY A 431 10.78 -2.34 -28.52
C GLY A 431 10.13 -1.98 -27.19
N GLU A 432 8.89 -2.42 -26.94
CA GLU A 432 8.21 -2.28 -25.64
C GLU A 432 8.89 -3.12 -24.57
N ILE A 433 9.11 -4.41 -24.85
CA ILE A 433 9.80 -5.35 -23.93
C ILE A 433 11.19 -4.81 -23.55
N ARG A 434 11.92 -4.26 -24.53
CA ARG A 434 13.24 -3.67 -24.27
C ARG A 434 13.14 -2.45 -23.36
N ARG A 435 12.12 -1.59 -23.52
CA ARG A 435 11.96 -0.40 -22.67
C ARG A 435 11.54 -0.78 -21.26
N GLU A 436 10.60 -1.72 -21.13
CA GLU A 436 10.19 -2.26 -19.83
C GLU A 436 11.37 -2.92 -19.12
N LYS A 437 12.21 -3.65 -19.86
CA LYS A 437 13.45 -4.23 -19.33
C LYS A 437 14.48 -3.16 -18.93
N GLU A 438 14.66 -2.11 -19.73
CA GLU A 438 15.56 -1.00 -19.43
C GLU A 438 15.10 -0.22 -18.20
N GLU A 439 13.79 0.01 -18.05
CA GLU A 439 13.19 0.60 -16.85
C GLU A 439 13.32 -0.31 -15.62
N ALA A 440 13.22 -1.64 -15.79
CA ALA A 440 13.45 -2.60 -14.72
C ALA A 440 14.92 -2.66 -14.31
N GLU A 441 15.86 -2.69 -15.26
CA GLU A 441 17.30 -2.70 -15.03
C GLU A 441 17.77 -1.37 -14.39
N GLU A 442 17.22 -0.22 -14.83
CA GLU A 442 17.46 1.08 -14.18
C GLU A 442 16.87 1.12 -12.76
N GLY A 443 15.74 0.44 -12.52
CA GLY A 443 15.18 0.22 -11.19
C GLY A 443 16.08 -0.64 -10.29
N GLU A 444 16.61 -1.75 -10.81
CA GLU A 444 17.55 -2.64 -10.12
C GLU A 444 18.90 -1.95 -9.86
N ASP A 445 19.41 -1.16 -10.80
CA ASP A 445 20.64 -0.37 -10.62
C ASP A 445 20.44 0.78 -9.62
N ALA A 446 19.25 1.39 -9.59
CA ALA A 446 18.88 2.37 -8.56
C ALA A 446 18.72 1.73 -7.17
N GLU A 447 18.22 0.50 -7.11
CA GLU A 447 18.13 -0.31 -5.88
C GLU A 447 19.52 -0.79 -5.43
N ALA A 448 20.41 -1.17 -6.35
CA ALA A 448 21.78 -1.58 -6.06
C ALA A 448 22.72 -0.40 -5.72
N ALA A 449 22.42 0.81 -6.22
CA ALA A 449 23.10 2.04 -5.86
C ALA A 449 22.60 2.65 -4.55
N ALA A 450 21.46 2.18 -4.01
CA ALA A 450 21.09 2.44 -2.64
C ALA A 450 22.09 1.71 -1.71
N PRO A 451 22.59 2.35 -0.63
CA PRO A 451 23.57 1.71 0.23
C PRO A 451 22.98 0.45 0.86
N ALA A 452 23.55 -0.71 0.48
CA ALA A 452 23.24 -2.02 1.04
C ALA A 452 23.66 -2.10 2.53
N GLY A 453 22.84 -1.51 3.40
CA GLY A 453 22.79 -1.85 4.82
C GLY A 453 21.59 -2.78 5.06
N PRO A 454 21.60 -3.60 6.12
CA PRO A 454 20.45 -4.41 6.49
C PRO A 454 19.38 -3.46 7.04
N ILE A 455 18.56 -2.90 6.16
CA ILE A 455 17.33 -2.22 6.57
C ILE A 455 16.31 -3.34 6.83
N THR A 456 16.41 -3.95 8.01
CA THR A 456 15.23 -4.56 8.61
C THR A 456 14.27 -3.41 8.92
N ILE A 457 13.37 -3.10 7.99
CA ILE A 457 12.19 -2.31 8.30
C ILE A 457 11.36 -3.21 9.21
N SER A 458 11.61 -3.11 10.51
CA SER A 458 10.66 -3.56 11.52
C SER A 458 9.49 -2.60 11.42
N LEU A 459 8.59 -2.86 10.47
CA LEU A 459 7.26 -2.29 10.48
C LEU A 459 6.68 -2.65 11.84
N LYS A 460 6.61 -1.67 12.74
CA LYS A 460 5.76 -1.82 13.92
C LYS A 460 4.36 -2.16 13.42
N PRO A 461 3.67 -3.14 14.03
CA PRO A 461 2.26 -3.37 13.76
C PRO A 461 1.51 -2.05 13.85
N LYS A 462 0.58 -1.85 12.91
CA LYS A 462 -0.41 -0.77 12.94
C LYS A 462 -0.92 -0.63 14.37
N GLU A 463 -0.73 0.55 14.97
CA GLU A 463 -1.35 0.89 16.25
C GLU A 463 -2.85 0.60 16.15
N ASP A 464 -3.34 -0.20 17.09
CA ASP A 464 -4.73 -0.63 17.13
C ASP A 464 -5.66 0.59 17.15
N PRO A 465 -6.86 0.51 16.54
CA PRO A 465 -7.88 1.58 16.59
C PRO A 465 -8.29 1.99 18.02
N LYS A 466 -7.84 1.27 19.05
CA LYS A 466 -8.19 1.46 20.46
C LYS A 466 -7.55 2.70 21.09
N GLU A 467 -6.37 3.15 20.67
CA GLU A 467 -5.77 4.40 21.21
C GLU A 467 -6.44 5.68 20.66
N ALA A 468 -7.15 5.60 19.53
CA ALA A 468 -7.98 6.70 19.04
C ALA A 468 -9.28 6.89 19.87
N VAL A 469 -9.63 5.94 20.72
CA VAL A 469 -10.91 5.91 21.47
C VAL A 469 -10.82 6.68 22.79
N ASP A 470 -9.63 6.90 23.34
CA ASP A 470 -9.45 7.57 24.64
C ASP A 470 -9.61 9.10 24.57
N VAL A 471 -9.63 9.66 23.36
CA VAL A 471 -9.89 11.09 23.13
C VAL A 471 -11.40 11.39 23.05
N LEU A 472 -12.25 10.40 22.77
CA LEU A 472 -13.69 10.57 22.49
C LEU A 472 -14.60 10.41 23.72
N SER A 473 -14.04 10.06 24.88
CA SER A 473 -14.78 9.70 26.11
C SER A 473 -14.86 10.82 27.16
N LYS A 474 -14.33 12.02 26.89
CA LYS A 474 -14.39 13.17 27.81
C LYS A 474 -15.67 13.99 27.61
N PRO A 475 -16.41 14.36 28.67
CA PRO A 475 -17.57 15.25 28.55
C PRO A 475 -17.08 16.66 28.18
N VAL A 476 -17.45 17.12 26.99
CA VAL A 476 -17.03 18.43 26.47
C VAL A 476 -18.08 19.49 26.77
N SER A 477 -17.63 20.65 27.23
CA SER A 477 -18.48 21.82 27.46
C SER A 477 -18.83 22.47 26.12
N VAL A 478 -20.08 22.32 25.67
CA VAL A 478 -20.57 22.85 24.38
C VAL A 478 -20.41 24.38 24.33
N PRO A 479 -19.61 24.95 23.41
CA PRO A 479 -19.58 26.39 23.18
C PRO A 479 -20.87 26.88 22.49
N ASP A 480 -21.03 28.19 22.37
CA ASP A 480 -22.19 28.88 21.76
C ASP A 480 -22.78 28.12 20.56
N VAL A 481 -24.05 27.69 20.68
CA VAL A 481 -24.73 26.78 19.74
C VAL A 481 -24.69 27.31 18.30
N GLY A 482 -24.67 28.64 18.12
CA GLY A 482 -24.55 29.25 16.79
C GLY A 482 -23.24 28.97 16.07
N ARG A 483 -22.11 28.90 16.80
CA ARG A 483 -20.82 28.56 16.20
C ARG A 483 -20.71 27.08 15.86
N LEU A 484 -21.34 26.24 16.68
CA LEU A 484 -21.41 24.80 16.43
C LEU A 484 -22.24 24.51 15.18
N THR A 485 -23.39 25.17 15.02
CA THR A 485 -24.24 25.01 13.82
C THR A 485 -23.51 25.43 12.54
N ASP A 486 -22.73 26.52 12.60
CA ASP A 486 -21.96 27.00 11.45
C ASP A 486 -20.85 26.00 11.08
N TYR A 487 -20.08 25.53 12.06
CA TYR A 487 -18.98 24.58 11.84
C TYR A 487 -19.48 23.21 11.35
N VAL A 488 -20.51 22.66 11.98
CA VAL A 488 -21.15 21.40 11.53
C VAL A 488 -21.72 21.57 10.12
N GLY A 489 -22.28 22.74 9.80
CA GLY A 489 -22.76 23.05 8.46
C GLY A 489 -21.67 23.07 7.39
N GLU A 490 -20.49 23.60 7.69
CA GLU A 490 -19.32 23.56 6.80
C GLU A 490 -18.82 22.12 6.60
N GLN A 491 -18.76 21.32 7.67
CA GLN A 491 -18.35 19.92 7.58
C GLN A 491 -19.36 19.08 6.78
N VAL A 492 -20.66 19.22 7.03
CA VAL A 492 -21.71 18.54 6.26
C VAL A 492 -21.64 18.93 4.78
N GLU A 493 -21.43 20.21 4.45
CA GLU A 493 -21.26 20.67 3.07
C GLU A 493 -19.98 20.11 2.42
N GLU A 494 -18.90 19.95 3.17
CA GLU A 494 -17.63 19.38 2.70
C GLU A 494 -17.79 17.89 2.32
N PHE A 495 -18.49 17.10 3.15
CA PHE A 495 -18.67 15.66 2.93
C PHE A 495 -19.78 15.34 1.91
N LEU A 496 -20.93 16.02 1.97
CA LEU A 496 -22.08 15.74 1.09
C LEU A 496 -22.12 16.63 -0.16
N GLY A 497 -21.32 17.69 -0.23
CA GLY A 497 -21.38 18.70 -1.29
C GLY A 497 -22.64 19.57 -1.25
N ALA A 498 -23.49 19.41 -0.22
CA ALA A 498 -24.73 20.14 -0.01
C ALA A 498 -24.99 20.34 1.49
N LYS A 499 -25.60 21.48 1.85
CA LYS A 499 -26.04 21.75 3.23
C LYS A 499 -27.35 21.04 3.52
N GLU A 500 -27.29 19.91 4.21
CA GLU A 500 -28.47 19.21 4.71
C GLU A 500 -28.86 19.73 6.11
N GLU A 501 -29.84 20.64 6.17
CA GLU A 501 -30.26 21.28 7.43
C GLU A 501 -30.77 20.29 8.48
N ASP A 502 -31.42 19.20 8.05
CA ASP A 502 -31.92 18.15 8.95
C ASP A 502 -30.79 17.37 9.63
N LEU A 503 -29.71 17.10 8.89
CA LEU A 503 -28.52 16.41 9.41
C LEU A 503 -27.72 17.31 10.35
N ILE A 504 -27.55 18.59 10.00
CA ILE A 504 -26.90 19.59 10.85
C ILE A 504 -27.65 19.70 12.18
N LYS A 505 -28.99 19.80 12.13
CA LYS A 505 -29.82 19.88 13.33
C LYS A 505 -29.70 18.62 14.19
N PHE A 506 -29.71 17.44 13.57
CA PHE A 506 -29.56 16.17 14.27
C PHE A 506 -28.23 16.08 15.03
N ILE A 507 -27.11 16.40 14.39
CA ILE A 507 -25.78 16.37 15.00
C ILE A 507 -25.68 17.38 16.16
N VAL A 508 -26.21 18.59 15.98
CA VAL A 508 -26.20 19.64 17.00
C VAL A 508 -27.08 19.24 18.20
N ASP A 509 -28.27 18.71 17.97
CA ASP A 509 -29.17 18.23 19.04
C ASP A 509 -28.51 17.07 19.81
N HIS A 510 -27.81 16.16 19.12
CA HIS A 510 -27.09 15.04 19.73
C HIS A 510 -25.95 15.53 20.66
N ILE A 511 -25.16 16.51 20.20
CA ILE A 511 -24.07 17.13 21.00
C ILE A 511 -24.63 17.91 22.20
N VAL A 512 -25.72 18.67 22.00
CA VAL A 512 -26.35 19.46 23.07
C VAL A 512 -27.01 18.54 24.13
N SER A 513 -27.49 17.37 23.72
CA SER A 513 -28.05 16.37 24.64
C SER A 513 -27.00 15.64 25.49
N GLY A 514 -25.71 15.83 25.19
CA GLY A 514 -24.59 15.25 25.93
C GLY A 514 -24.37 13.76 25.66
N GLN A 515 -24.84 13.28 24.51
CA GLN A 515 -24.62 11.90 24.05
C GLN A 515 -23.18 11.67 23.61
N SER A 516 -22.77 10.41 23.58
CA SER A 516 -21.38 10.04 23.29
C SER A 516 -21.07 10.12 21.80
N ALA A 517 -19.81 10.38 21.45
CA ALA A 517 -19.38 10.37 20.05
C ALA A 517 -19.63 9.01 19.36
N GLN A 518 -19.59 7.91 20.12
CA GLN A 518 -19.83 6.56 19.59
C GLN A 518 -21.29 6.35 19.18
N GLU A 519 -22.24 6.88 19.94
CA GLU A 519 -23.66 6.84 19.58
C GLU A 519 -23.92 7.66 18.31
N LEU A 520 -23.29 8.82 18.18
CA LEU A 520 -23.40 9.65 16.98
C LEU A 520 -22.82 8.94 15.75
N ILE A 521 -21.69 8.24 15.88
CA ILE A 521 -21.09 7.47 14.77
C ILE A 521 -22.04 6.36 14.34
N ALA A 522 -22.61 5.60 15.28
CA ALA A 522 -23.53 4.51 14.97
C ALA A 522 -24.83 5.00 14.29
N GLU A 523 -25.33 6.18 14.66
CA GLU A 523 -26.50 6.79 14.02
C GLU A 523 -26.19 7.38 12.64
N LEU A 524 -24.96 7.87 12.42
CA LEU A 524 -24.49 8.43 11.15
C LEU A 524 -23.96 7.38 10.15
N GLU A 525 -23.66 6.16 10.59
CA GLU A 525 -23.21 5.06 9.72
C GLU A 525 -24.30 4.65 8.71
N GLY A 526 -25.58 4.87 9.01
CA GLY A 526 -26.67 4.64 8.05
C GLY A 526 -26.71 5.63 6.87
N PRO A 527 -26.73 6.95 7.13
CA PRO A 527 -26.82 7.96 6.06
C PRO A 527 -25.47 8.32 5.41
N LEU A 528 -24.34 8.19 6.11
CA LEU A 528 -23.01 8.65 5.66
C LEU A 528 -21.98 7.51 5.53
N ASP A 529 -22.35 6.25 5.75
CA ASP A 529 -21.45 5.09 5.69
C ASP A 529 -20.11 5.34 6.43
N GLU A 530 -18.97 5.19 5.75
CA GLU A 530 -17.62 5.35 6.30
C GLU A 530 -17.25 6.81 6.63
N ASP A 531 -17.91 7.79 6.00
CA ASP A 531 -17.61 9.21 6.18
C ASP A 531 -18.16 9.77 7.50
N GLY A 532 -19.14 9.09 8.10
CA GLY A 532 -19.72 9.46 9.40
C GLY A 532 -18.69 9.48 10.52
N ALA A 533 -17.77 8.51 10.55
CA ALA A 533 -16.72 8.44 11.56
C ALA A 533 -15.71 9.61 11.47
N ILE A 534 -15.40 10.03 10.25
CA ILE A 534 -14.46 11.14 9.99
C ILE A 534 -15.10 12.47 10.38
N LEU A 535 -16.37 12.66 10.02
CA LEU A 535 -17.15 13.84 10.37
C LEU A 535 -17.24 14.01 11.89
N VAL A 536 -17.60 12.95 12.62
CA VAL A 536 -17.68 13.01 14.09
C VAL A 536 -16.33 13.31 14.72
N LYS A 537 -15.24 12.75 14.18
CA LYS A 537 -13.88 13.03 14.65
C LYS A 537 -13.49 14.50 14.47
N ASN A 538 -13.81 15.11 13.33
CA ASN A 538 -13.55 16.53 13.09
C ASN A 538 -14.37 17.41 14.04
N VAL A 539 -15.64 17.07 14.25
CA VAL A 539 -16.54 17.80 15.16
C VAL A 539 -16.08 17.69 16.63
N TRP A 540 -15.69 16.50 17.09
CA TRP A 540 -15.14 16.32 18.44
C TRP A 540 -13.76 16.94 18.62
N GLY A 541 -12.94 16.94 17.57
CA GLY A 541 -11.64 17.62 17.56
C GLY A 541 -11.76 19.14 17.63
N TRP A 542 -12.84 19.73 17.08
CA TRP A 542 -13.15 21.15 17.21
C TRP A 542 -13.72 21.53 18.58
N LEU A 543 -14.43 20.60 19.23
CA LEU A 543 -15.01 20.80 20.55
C LEU A 543 -13.94 20.83 21.67
N GLN A 544 -12.79 20.19 21.47
CA GLN A 544 -11.64 20.18 22.39
C GLN A 544 -10.72 21.39 22.21
#